data_AF-A0A3C1XDH5-F1
#
_entry.id   AF-A0A3C1XDH5-F1
#
_cell.length_a   1.000
_cell.length_b   1.000
_cell.length_c   1.000
_cell.angle_alpha   90.00
_cell.angle_beta   90.00
_cell.angle_gamma   90.00
#
_symmetry.space_group_name_H-M   'P 1'
#
loop_
_entity.id
_entity.type
_entity.pdbx_description
1 polymer ?
#
loop_
_entity_poly.entity_id
_entity_poly.type
_entity_poly.pdbx_seq_one_letter_code
_entity_poly.pdbx_strand_id
1 'polypeptide(L)'
;PYKATLKLKASGSYEEMVKIAKMIEQQGYDYSITVKLQINENSPVDFEKESSWFDSEYAKYTVLPKASSQDIADLRSLYDVLSEERYKVSINLKAKVKKDDDDSFATQLAGYPSETLVTFKLTDASYV
;
A
#
# COMPACT_ATOMS: atom_id res chain seq x y z
N PRO A 1 -12.24 15.23 9.83
CA PRO A 1 -11.99 13.77 9.82
C PRO A 1 -10.82 13.40 8.90
N TYR A 2 -9.83 12.72 9.48
CA TYR A 2 -8.60 12.29 8.82
C TYR A 2 -8.78 10.86 8.27
N LYS A 3 -7.96 10.45 7.30
CA LYS A 3 -7.94 9.06 6.82
C LYS A 3 -6.50 8.64 6.55
N ALA A 4 -6.04 7.64 7.28
CA ALA A 4 -4.76 6.99 7.04
C ALA A 4 -4.93 5.93 5.95
N THR A 5 -3.92 5.75 5.11
CA THR A 5 -3.90 4.73 4.05
C THR A 5 -2.51 4.10 4.01
N LEU A 6 -2.45 2.78 4.16
CA LEU A 6 -1.22 2.02 4.04
C LEU A 6 -0.95 1.72 2.56
N LYS A 7 0.26 2.02 2.10
CA LYS A 7 0.73 1.75 0.75
C LYS A 7 1.93 0.83 0.79
N LEU A 8 1.79 -0.35 0.20
CA LEU A 8 2.87 -1.28 -0.07
C LEU A 8 3.40 -1.05 -1.48
N LYS A 9 4.72 -0.94 -1.64
CA LYS A 9 5.39 -1.01 -2.94
C LYS A 9 6.12 -2.34 -3.05
N ALA A 10 5.37 -3.40 -3.36
CA ALA A 10 5.92 -4.74 -3.60
C ALA A 10 5.65 -5.16 -5.05
N SER A 11 6.69 -5.66 -5.71
CA SER A 11 6.57 -6.31 -6.99
C SER A 11 7.54 -7.48 -7.08
N GLY A 12 7.12 -8.58 -7.68
CA GLY A 12 7.94 -9.79 -7.76
C GLY A 12 7.25 -10.91 -8.51
N SER A 13 7.68 -12.13 -8.24
CA SER A 13 7.10 -13.36 -8.79
C SER A 13 5.67 -13.60 -8.28
N TYR A 14 4.96 -14.51 -8.95
CA TYR A 14 3.62 -14.92 -8.53
C TYR A 14 3.60 -15.46 -7.10
N GLU A 15 4.52 -16.36 -6.74
CA GLU A 15 4.55 -16.99 -5.42
C GLU A 15 4.76 -15.98 -4.28
N GLU A 16 5.66 -15.01 -4.48
CA GLU A 16 5.90 -13.94 -3.52
C GLU A 16 4.64 -13.09 -3.34
N MET A 17 3.97 -12.74 -4.45
CA MET A 17 2.76 -11.92 -4.38
C MET A 17 1.57 -12.67 -3.75
N VAL A 18 1.46 -13.99 -3.93
CA VAL A 18 0.45 -14.82 -3.25
C VAL A 18 0.65 -14.83 -1.73
N LYS A 19 1.90 -14.88 -1.25
CA LYS A 19 2.21 -14.79 0.19
C LYS A 19 1.75 -13.45 0.76
N ILE A 20 2.08 -12.35 0.09
CA ILE A 20 1.67 -11.00 0.49
C ILE A 20 0.15 -10.86 0.49
N ALA A 21 -0.53 -11.35 -0.55
CA ALA A 21 -1.98 -11.30 -0.66
C ALA A 21 -2.67 -11.98 0.53
N LYS A 22 -2.18 -13.18 0.91
CA LYS A 22 -2.68 -13.90 2.10
C LYS A 22 -2.47 -13.14 3.40
N MET A 23 -1.33 -12.47 3.57
CA MET A 23 -1.08 -11.64 4.76
C MET A 23 -2.06 -10.47 4.87
N ILE A 24 -2.39 -9.82 3.74
CA ILE A 24 -3.37 -8.73 3.70
C ILE A 24 -4.78 -9.25 4.00
N GLU A 25 -5.15 -10.39 3.40
CA GLU A 25 -6.46 -11.04 3.58
C GLU A 25 -6.71 -11.48 5.03
N GLN A 26 -5.70 -12.05 5.70
CA GLN A 26 -5.80 -12.46 7.11
C GLN A 26 -6.12 -11.31 8.07
N GLN A 27 -5.78 -10.07 7.69
CA GLN A 27 -6.05 -8.87 8.47
C GLN A 27 -7.39 -8.21 8.08
N GLY A 28 -8.18 -8.85 7.21
CA GLY A 28 -9.51 -8.40 6.81
C GLY A 28 -9.53 -7.24 5.82
N TYR A 29 -8.41 -6.95 5.15
CA TYR A 29 -8.31 -5.88 4.17
C TYR A 29 -8.47 -6.37 2.74
N ASP A 30 -9.17 -5.57 1.94
CA ASP A 30 -9.21 -5.76 0.50
C ASP A 30 -7.83 -5.52 -0.12
N TYR A 31 -7.55 -6.21 -1.22
CA TYR A 31 -6.36 -6.00 -2.04
C TYR A 31 -6.67 -6.11 -3.52
N SER A 32 -5.78 -5.58 -4.35
CA SER A 32 -5.81 -5.77 -5.80
C SER A 32 -4.45 -6.26 -6.27
N ILE A 33 -4.46 -7.32 -7.08
CA ILE A 33 -3.27 -7.82 -7.77
C ILE A 33 -3.29 -7.30 -9.20
N THR A 34 -2.18 -6.72 -9.64
CA THR A 34 -1.97 -6.30 -11.03
C THR A 34 -0.78 -7.04 -11.60
N VAL A 35 -0.98 -7.69 -12.74
CA VAL A 35 0.09 -8.36 -13.49
C VAL A 35 0.57 -7.41 -14.59
N LYS A 36 1.88 -7.18 -14.67
CA LYS A 36 2.52 -6.47 -15.77
C LYS A 36 3.50 -7.43 -16.45
N LEU A 37 3.18 -7.79 -17.69
CA LEU A 37 4.07 -8.58 -18.54
C LEU A 37 5.00 -7.63 -19.28
N GLN A 38 6.31 -7.85 -19.19
CA GLN A 38 7.30 -7.11 -19.97
C GLN A 38 7.75 -8.00 -21.13
N ILE A 39 7.27 -7.69 -22.33
CA ILE A 39 7.60 -8.45 -23.54
C ILE A 39 8.79 -7.76 -24.20
N ASN A 40 9.97 -8.33 -24.03
CA ASN A 40 11.17 -7.98 -24.79
C ASN A 40 11.25 -8.83 -26.06
N GLU A 41 12.08 -8.45 -27.04
CA GLU A 41 12.38 -9.33 -28.18
C GLU A 41 12.91 -10.68 -27.65
N ASN A 42 12.26 -11.78 -28.05
CA ASN A 42 12.46 -13.17 -27.57
C ASN A 42 11.81 -13.55 -26.22
N SER A 43 10.79 -12.81 -25.74
CA SER A 43 10.02 -13.23 -24.57
C SER A 43 9.34 -14.60 -24.79
N PRO A 44 9.54 -15.60 -23.90
CA PRO A 44 8.87 -16.91 -23.97
C PRO A 44 7.40 -16.86 -23.48
N VAL A 45 6.90 -15.67 -23.12
CA VAL A 45 5.51 -15.48 -22.67
C VAL A 45 4.57 -15.65 -23.86
N ASP A 46 3.73 -16.66 -23.75
CA ASP A 46 2.70 -17.03 -24.72
C ASP A 46 1.31 -16.76 -24.14
N PHE A 47 0.56 -15.85 -24.76
CA PHE A 47 -0.78 -15.48 -24.33
C PHE A 47 -1.81 -16.58 -24.50
N GLU A 48 -1.56 -17.59 -25.32
CA GLU A 48 -2.44 -18.76 -25.46
C GLU A 48 -2.11 -19.84 -24.41
N LYS A 49 -0.98 -19.70 -23.70
CA LYS A 49 -0.51 -20.65 -22.71
C LYS A 49 -0.32 -19.99 -21.35
N GLU A 50 -1.36 -20.05 -20.52
CA GLU A 50 -1.43 -19.47 -19.16
C GLU A 50 -0.23 -19.82 -18.28
N SER A 51 0.29 -21.05 -18.38
CA SER A 51 1.49 -21.47 -17.61
C SER A 51 2.75 -20.65 -17.89
N SER A 52 2.85 -20.02 -19.07
CA SER A 52 3.98 -19.14 -19.41
C SER A 52 3.90 -17.75 -18.75
N TRP A 53 2.75 -17.39 -18.18
CA TRP A 53 2.53 -16.07 -17.58
C TRP A 53 3.18 -15.93 -16.22
N PHE A 54 3.53 -17.05 -15.58
CA PHE A 54 4.12 -17.08 -14.25
C PHE A 54 5.66 -17.09 -14.27
N ASP A 55 6.26 -16.90 -15.46
CA ASP A 55 7.71 -16.83 -15.59
C ASP A 55 8.26 -15.60 -14.85
N SER A 56 9.06 -15.85 -13.82
CA SER A 56 9.61 -14.81 -12.93
C SER A 56 10.56 -13.84 -13.64
N GLU A 57 11.11 -14.20 -14.80
CA GLU A 57 12.02 -13.32 -15.56
C GLU A 57 11.24 -12.31 -16.44
N TYR A 58 10.04 -12.66 -16.89
CA TYR A 58 9.27 -11.88 -17.88
C TYR A 58 7.93 -11.34 -17.34
N ALA A 59 7.44 -11.89 -16.24
CA ALA A 59 6.20 -11.49 -15.60
C ALA A 59 6.43 -10.87 -14.23
N LYS A 60 5.97 -9.63 -14.07
CA LYS A 60 6.07 -8.89 -12.82
C LYS A 60 4.70 -8.67 -12.23
N TYR A 61 4.47 -9.24 -11.05
CA TYR A 61 3.24 -9.08 -10.30
C TYR A 61 3.40 -7.95 -9.30
N THR A 62 2.33 -7.22 -9.02
CA THR A 62 2.31 -6.14 -8.02
C THR A 62 1.05 -6.29 -7.18
N VAL A 63 1.21 -6.30 -5.85
CA VAL A 63 0.10 -6.34 -4.90
C VAL A 63 -0.06 -4.96 -4.28
N LEU A 64 -1.28 -4.44 -4.36
CA LEU A 64 -1.66 -3.16 -3.77
C LEU A 64 -2.74 -3.41 -2.71
N PRO A 65 -2.42 -3.27 -1.40
CA PRO A 65 -3.43 -3.31 -0.36
C PRO A 65 -4.34 -2.09 -0.47
N LYS A 66 -5.64 -2.29 -0.24
CA LYS A 66 -6.64 -1.22 -0.06
C LYS A 66 -6.89 -1.01 1.44
N ALA A 67 -5.83 -0.93 2.23
CA ALA A 67 -5.91 -0.74 3.67
C ALA A 67 -6.01 0.75 4.02
N SER A 68 -7.14 1.15 4.61
CA SER A 68 -7.33 2.52 5.08
C SER A 68 -8.20 2.52 6.34
N SER A 69 -7.75 3.22 7.39
CA SER A 69 -8.49 3.37 8.63
C SER A 69 -8.33 4.79 9.20
N GLN A 70 -9.18 5.12 10.17
CA GLN A 70 -9.05 6.28 11.04
C GLN A 70 -8.38 5.92 12.38
N ASP A 71 -8.37 4.64 12.74
CA ASP A 71 -7.61 4.11 13.87
C ASP A 71 -6.27 3.58 13.40
N ILE A 72 -5.21 3.95 14.12
CA ILE A 72 -3.87 3.51 13.85
C ILE A 72 -3.65 2.03 14.20
N ALA A 73 -4.35 1.52 15.23
CA ALA A 73 -4.22 0.14 15.67
C ALA A 73 -4.56 -0.84 14.54
N ASP A 74 -5.56 -0.49 13.73
CA ASP A 74 -6.00 -1.28 12.59
C ASP A 74 -4.90 -1.45 11.52
N LEU A 75 -4.10 -0.40 11.27
CA LEU A 75 -3.06 -0.40 10.22
C LEU A 75 -1.70 -0.87 10.73
N ARG A 76 -1.45 -0.78 12.04
CA ARG A 76 -0.15 -1.07 12.65
C ARG A 76 0.24 -2.55 12.54
N SER A 77 -0.71 -3.45 12.82
CA SER A 77 -0.51 -4.90 12.67
C SER A 77 -0.05 -5.27 11.26
N LEU A 78 -0.72 -4.75 10.22
CA LEU A 78 -0.35 -5.01 8.83
C LEU A 78 0.98 -4.34 8.45
N TYR A 79 1.27 -3.14 8.97
CA TYR A 79 2.53 -2.45 8.75
C TYR A 79 3.73 -3.24 9.29
N ASP A 80 3.64 -3.72 10.53
CA ASP A 80 4.72 -4.44 11.21
C ASP A 80 5.06 -5.74 10.45
N VAL A 81 4.03 -6.54 10.10
CA VAL A 81 4.21 -7.79 9.34
C VAL A 81 4.86 -7.55 7.97
N LEU A 82 4.41 -6.54 7.22
CA LEU A 82 4.98 -6.24 5.90
C LEU A 82 6.39 -5.63 5.99
N SER A 83 6.70 -4.93 7.07
CA SER A 83 8.01 -4.32 7.32
C SER A 83 9.06 -5.39 7.70
N GLU A 84 8.67 -6.38 8.51
CA GLU A 84 9.52 -7.52 8.88
C GLU A 84 9.97 -8.32 7.64
N GLU A 85 9.08 -8.47 6.66
CA GLU A 85 9.35 -9.10 5.35
C GLU A 85 10.21 -8.22 4.40
N ARG A 86 10.80 -7.13 4.91
CA ARG A 86 11.66 -6.17 4.17
C ARG A 86 10.97 -5.44 3.03
N TYR A 87 9.63 -5.45 2.97
CA TYR A 87 8.94 -4.66 1.96
C TYR A 87 8.94 -3.17 2.29
N LYS A 88 9.04 -2.35 1.25
CA LYS A 88 8.93 -0.90 1.39
C LYS A 88 7.46 -0.51 1.59
N VAL A 89 7.08 -0.32 2.85
CA VAL A 89 5.73 0.06 3.28
C VAL A 89 5.74 1.50 3.75
N SER A 90 4.72 2.27 3.38
CA SER A 90 4.55 3.65 3.83
C SER A 90 3.10 3.90 4.22
N ILE A 91 2.89 4.62 5.32
CA ILE A 91 1.57 5.12 5.70
C ILE A 91 1.46 6.54 5.16
N ASN A 92 0.38 6.81 4.42
CA ASN A 92 0.04 8.15 3.96
C ASN A 92 -1.16 8.65 4.75
N LEU A 93 -0.98 9.78 5.44
CA LEU A 93 -2.04 10.39 6.21
C LEU A 93 -2.60 11.59 5.45
N LYS A 94 -3.88 11.53 5.09
CA LYS A 94 -4.59 12.64 4.45
C LYS A 94 -5.46 13.34 5.47
N ALA A 95 -5.02 14.55 5.81
CA ALA A 95 -5.72 15.45 6.70
C ALA A 95 -6.64 16.39 5.92
N LYS A 96 -7.93 16.41 6.30
CA LYS A 96 -8.84 17.53 6.04
C LYS A 96 -9.08 18.25 7.36
N VAL A 97 -8.24 19.23 7.66
CA VAL A 97 -8.26 19.98 8.92
C VAL A 97 -9.23 21.16 8.81
N LYS A 98 -10.12 21.33 9.78
CA LYS A 98 -10.70 22.64 10.09
C LYS A 98 -9.80 23.29 11.15
N LYS A 99 -9.65 24.61 11.10
CA LYS A 99 -8.61 25.42 11.76
C LYS A 99 -8.40 25.25 13.29
N ASP A 100 -9.21 24.44 14.00
CA ASP A 100 -9.29 24.41 15.47
C ASP A 100 -9.09 23.00 16.11
N ASP A 101 -8.48 22.03 15.43
CA ASP A 101 -8.36 20.63 15.93
C ASP A 101 -6.90 20.13 15.95
N ASP A 102 -6.00 20.91 16.55
CA ASP A 102 -4.54 20.68 16.53
C ASP A 102 -4.05 19.62 17.56
N ASP A 103 -4.61 19.59 18.77
CA ASP A 103 -4.11 18.72 19.85
C ASP A 103 -4.41 17.23 19.63
N SER A 104 -5.57 16.92 19.02
CA SER A 104 -5.96 15.53 18.74
C SER A 104 -5.12 14.93 17.62
N PHE A 105 -4.76 15.76 16.62
CA PHE A 105 -3.91 15.37 15.51
C PHE A 105 -2.46 15.12 15.95
N ALA A 106 -1.88 16.01 16.77
CA ALA A 106 -0.51 15.86 17.26
C ALA A 106 -0.33 14.57 18.08
N THR A 107 -1.31 14.26 18.94
CA THR A 107 -1.30 13.06 19.79
C THR A 107 -1.39 11.78 18.95
N GLN A 108 -2.23 11.76 17.90
CA GLN A 108 -2.30 10.62 16.99
C GLN A 108 -1.08 10.50 16.07
N LEU A 109 -0.49 11.62 15.64
CA LEU A 109 0.70 11.64 14.80
C LEU A 109 1.88 10.93 15.47
N ALA A 110 2.02 11.09 16.79
CA ALA A 110 3.04 10.41 17.59
C ALA A 110 2.92 8.87 17.60
N GLY A 111 1.74 8.33 17.26
CA GLY A 111 1.54 6.89 17.15
C GLY A 111 2.09 6.28 15.85
N TYR A 112 2.32 7.10 14.82
CA TYR A 112 2.72 6.61 13.49
C TYR A 112 4.23 6.37 13.40
N PRO A 113 4.68 5.35 12.62
CA PRO A 113 6.10 5.11 12.38
C PRO A 113 6.80 6.33 11.78
N SER A 114 8.11 6.46 12.02
CA SER A 114 8.96 7.57 11.56
C SER A 114 8.99 7.76 10.03
N GLU A 115 8.66 6.74 9.26
CA GLU A 115 8.59 6.75 7.78
C GLU A 115 7.23 7.25 7.24
N THR A 116 6.32 7.69 8.11
CA THR A 116 4.96 8.10 7.72
C THR A 116 4.97 9.41 6.94
N LEU A 117 4.40 9.39 5.74
CA LEU A 117 4.27 10.58 4.90
C LEU A 117 2.96 11.31 5.21
N VAL A 118 3.07 12.46 5.87
CA VAL A 118 1.93 13.34 6.13
C VAL A 118 1.70 14.24 4.92
N THR A 119 0.50 14.22 4.35
CA THR A 119 0.13 15.10 3.23
C THR A 119 -1.07 15.96 3.62
N PHE A 120 -0.82 17.26 3.80
CA PHE A 120 -1.88 18.24 3.99
C PHE A 120 -2.44 18.66 2.64
N LYS A 121 -3.76 18.57 2.48
CA LYS A 121 -4.45 19.18 1.35
C LYS A 121 -5.31 20.32 1.88
N LEU A 122 -4.83 21.55 1.69
CA LEU A 122 -5.61 22.74 1.97
C LEU A 122 -6.75 22.83 0.95
N THR A 123 -7.98 22.91 1.44
CA THR A 123 -9.17 23.28 0.67
C THR A 123 -9.78 24.47 1.41
N ASP A 124 -10.15 25.52 0.67
CA ASP A 124 -10.47 26.89 1.13
C ASP A 124 -9.25 27.79 1.43
N ALA A 125 -8.37 27.94 0.44
CA ALA A 125 -7.63 29.20 0.30
C ALA A 125 -8.54 30.21 -0.40
N SER A 126 -9.53 30.73 0.32
CA SER A 126 -10.20 31.96 -0.09
C SER A 126 -9.11 33.04 -0.14
N TYR A 127 -8.74 33.48 -1.35
CA TYR A 127 -7.95 34.70 -1.50
C TYR A 127 -8.75 35.83 -0.82
N VAL A 128 -8.18 36.40 0.24
CA VAL A 128 -8.59 37.70 0.78
C VAL A 128 -7.79 38.77 0.05
#